data_AF-A0A7X9AAG3-F1
#
_entry.id   AF-A0A7X9AAG3-F1
#
_cell.length_a   1.000
_cell.length_b   1.000
_cell.length_c   1.000
_cell.angle_alpha   90.00
_cell.angle_beta   90.00
_cell.angle_gamma   90.00
#
_symmetry.space_group_name_H-M   'P 1'
#
loop_
_entity.id
_entity.type
_entity.pdbx_description
1 polymer ?
#
loop_
_entity_poly.entity_id
_entity_poly.type
_entity_poly.pdbx_seq_one_letter_code
_entity_poly.pdbx_strand_id
1 'polypeptide(L)'
;LNCLLNNAKAYDAIPNPHNKKIMSWISDNPAFAPKQVHAEAYFRFFSAGGGRGFCPFEAYFSPSQTEEEARQYVYGILRRDQKFVETMFPGANPYIGYIFGNFPLPGWISLDHYSNVDLKYLLDLEMNILANEPEFCGTGIVGHYGCQNADQDINDWCLELVRHYVLEGCKNMLSEKYGFTYNVNFLKNGDFTDGLRHWRTDGKLHVKLLPGFAKIMQKFWGHVQYPERVDYAVIFPGDDNQEELTQTMDGFSSGQVYKLSLVAADFAKIEEAKIPAEKLPLSILLPGAEILKDALWLSDTSKSINVRHVWFKPAGDRQAVTIRSSEGRSLMVKSVSVVPVFTDLK
;
A
#
# COMPACT_ATOMS: atom_id res chain seq x y z
N LEU A 1 28.07 1.31 -1.97
CA LEU A 1 29.19 0.44 -1.49
C LEU A 1 29.74 0.86 -0.13
N ASN A 2 30.32 2.06 0.02
CA ASN A 2 30.97 2.46 1.27
C ASN A 2 30.03 2.49 2.48
N CYS A 3 28.75 2.85 2.31
CA CYS A 3 27.80 2.93 3.42
C CYS A 3 27.49 1.58 4.07
N LEU A 4 27.25 0.51 3.31
CA LEU A 4 26.94 -0.82 3.85
C LEU A 4 28.08 -1.35 4.71
N LEU A 5 29.30 -1.30 4.19
CA LEU A 5 30.47 -1.81 4.90
C LEU A 5 30.86 -0.91 6.08
N ASN A 6 30.75 0.41 5.95
CA ASN A 6 30.99 1.32 7.06
C ASN A 6 29.98 1.11 8.20
N ASN A 7 28.69 0.92 7.86
CA ASN A 7 27.67 0.58 8.84
C ASN A 7 27.96 -0.76 9.50
N ALA A 8 28.34 -1.80 8.74
CA ALA A 8 28.69 -3.10 9.30
C ALA A 8 29.90 -3.05 10.24
N LYS A 9 30.95 -2.29 9.88
CA LYS A 9 32.13 -2.09 10.74
C LYS A 9 31.81 -1.35 12.03
N ALA A 10 30.79 -0.50 12.04
CA ALA A 10 30.36 0.17 13.28
C ALA A 10 29.92 -0.82 14.36
N TYR A 11 29.44 -2.02 13.99
CA TYR A 11 29.01 -3.04 14.96
C TYR A 11 30.15 -3.55 15.84
N ASP A 12 31.39 -3.57 15.34
CA ASP A 12 32.57 -3.95 16.12
C ASP A 12 32.81 -2.99 17.30
N ALA A 13 32.37 -1.74 17.15
CA ALA A 13 32.56 -0.69 18.13
C ALA A 13 31.34 -0.52 19.07
N ILE A 14 30.22 -1.20 18.84
CA ILE A 14 29.00 -1.06 19.67
C ILE A 14 29.19 -1.85 20.97
N PRO A 15 29.26 -1.20 22.15
CA PRO A 15 29.28 -1.91 23.41
C PRO A 15 27.93 -2.61 23.61
N ASN A 16 27.94 -3.93 23.81
CA ASN A 16 26.75 -4.72 24.13
C ASN A 16 26.87 -5.42 25.49
N PRO A 17 26.98 -4.66 26.60
CA PRO A 17 27.25 -5.21 27.94
C PRO A 17 26.12 -6.11 28.47
N HIS A 18 24.94 -6.04 27.88
CA HIS A 18 23.78 -6.83 28.27
C HIS A 18 23.46 -7.98 27.29
N ASN A 19 24.37 -8.26 26.35
CA ASN A 19 24.22 -9.33 25.37
C ASN A 19 22.86 -9.30 24.65
N LYS A 20 22.37 -8.11 24.30
CA LYS A 20 21.10 -7.92 23.60
C LYS A 20 21.18 -8.46 22.17
N LYS A 21 20.03 -8.91 21.64
CA LYS A 21 19.87 -9.15 20.21
C LYS A 21 20.08 -7.82 19.47
N ILE A 22 20.73 -7.87 18.31
CA ILE A 22 20.95 -6.69 17.47
C ILE A 22 20.31 -6.94 16.11
N MET A 23 19.52 -5.98 15.63
CA MET A 23 18.83 -6.08 14.35
C MET A 23 19.44 -5.09 13.35
N SER A 24 19.85 -5.60 12.19
CA SER A 24 20.40 -4.83 11.08
C SER A 24 19.39 -4.77 9.95
N TRP A 25 18.64 -3.69 9.85
CA TRP A 25 17.70 -3.49 8.75
C TRP A 25 18.44 -3.11 7.47
N ILE A 26 18.16 -3.83 6.38
CA ILE A 26 18.78 -3.55 5.07
C ILE A 26 17.72 -3.23 4.02
N SER A 27 17.89 -2.07 3.38
CA SER A 27 17.08 -1.61 2.23
C SER A 27 17.81 -1.79 0.89
N ASP A 28 18.94 -2.50 0.89
CA ASP A 28 19.80 -2.66 -0.29
C ASP A 28 19.35 -3.85 -1.14
N ASN A 29 19.43 -3.70 -2.46
CA ASN A 29 19.19 -4.80 -3.39
C ASN A 29 20.52 -5.53 -3.62
N PRO A 30 20.58 -6.85 -3.40
CA PRO A 30 21.81 -7.64 -3.49
C PRO A 30 22.49 -7.60 -4.87
N ALA A 31 21.83 -7.06 -5.91
CA ALA A 31 22.41 -6.80 -7.21
C ALA A 31 23.35 -5.57 -7.27
N PHE A 32 23.34 -4.68 -6.29
CA PHE A 32 24.05 -3.39 -6.37
C PHE A 32 25.46 -3.36 -5.74
N ALA A 33 25.90 -4.43 -5.07
CA ALA A 33 27.28 -4.54 -4.60
C ALA A 33 27.89 -5.93 -4.85
N PRO A 34 29.24 -6.02 -4.93
CA PRO A 34 29.92 -7.31 -5.03
C PRO A 34 29.56 -8.22 -3.87
N LYS A 35 29.43 -9.52 -4.14
CA LYS A 35 29.11 -10.54 -3.13
C LYS A 35 30.03 -10.49 -1.91
N GLN A 36 31.31 -10.15 -2.10
CA GLN A 36 32.28 -10.06 -1.02
C GLN A 36 31.93 -8.97 0.00
N VAL A 37 31.39 -7.84 -0.47
CA VAL A 37 30.96 -6.73 0.41
C VAL A 37 29.74 -7.16 1.23
N HIS A 38 28.78 -7.84 0.61
CA HIS A 38 27.62 -8.39 1.32
C HIS A 38 28.03 -9.48 2.31
N ALA A 39 28.93 -10.38 1.93
CA ALA A 39 29.42 -11.43 2.80
C ALA A 39 30.07 -10.86 4.07
N GLU A 40 30.95 -9.86 3.92
CA GLU A 40 31.57 -9.21 5.09
C GLU A 40 30.51 -8.51 5.96
N ALA A 41 29.55 -7.81 5.35
CA ALA A 41 28.50 -7.11 6.09
C ALA A 41 27.60 -8.10 6.87
N TYR A 42 27.10 -9.14 6.21
CA TYR A 42 26.25 -10.16 6.83
C TYR A 42 26.97 -10.94 7.92
N PHE A 43 28.25 -11.29 7.71
CA PHE A 43 29.04 -11.93 8.76
C PHE A 43 29.06 -11.08 10.04
N ARG A 44 29.28 -9.77 9.92
CA ARG A 44 29.28 -8.83 11.05
C ARG A 44 27.90 -8.69 11.68
N PHE A 45 26.85 -8.61 10.86
CA PHE A 45 25.48 -8.53 11.36
C PHE A 45 25.07 -9.79 12.12
N PHE A 46 25.33 -10.98 11.60
CA PHE A 46 24.99 -12.25 12.26
C PHE A 46 25.81 -12.46 13.54
N SER A 47 27.11 -12.11 13.51
CA SER A 47 28.01 -12.23 14.66
C SER A 47 27.72 -11.20 15.76
N ALA A 48 27.00 -10.13 15.44
CA ALA A 48 26.66 -9.08 16.38
C ALA A 48 25.93 -9.63 17.62
N GLY A 49 26.20 -9.01 18.77
CA GLY A 49 25.61 -9.43 20.05
C GLY A 49 25.88 -10.88 20.41
N GLY A 50 27.08 -11.38 20.11
CA GLY A 50 27.51 -12.74 20.45
C GLY A 50 26.84 -13.81 19.59
N GLY A 51 26.66 -13.55 18.29
CA GLY A 51 25.98 -14.48 17.38
C GLY A 51 24.45 -14.44 17.48
N ARG A 52 23.89 -13.36 18.00
CA ARG A 52 22.44 -13.15 18.21
C ARG A 52 21.88 -12.06 17.31
N GLY A 53 22.61 -11.71 16.26
CA GLY A 53 22.22 -10.66 15.34
C GLY A 53 21.27 -11.19 14.27
N PHE A 54 20.33 -10.35 13.83
CA PHE A 54 19.38 -10.69 12.77
C PHE A 54 19.39 -9.58 11.72
N CYS A 55 19.15 -9.95 10.47
CA CYS A 55 19.22 -9.08 9.32
C CYS A 55 17.93 -9.16 8.49
N PRO A 56 16.89 -8.40 8.87
CA PRO A 56 15.71 -8.29 8.03
C PRO A 56 15.98 -7.50 6.74
N PHE A 57 15.39 -7.97 5.66
CA PHE A 57 15.29 -7.29 4.38
C PHE A 57 14.05 -6.41 4.31
N GLU A 58 14.21 -5.23 3.76
CA GLU A 58 13.08 -4.45 3.25
C GLU A 58 12.45 -5.15 2.04
N ALA A 59 11.18 -5.51 2.15
CA ALA A 59 10.44 -6.24 1.14
C ALA A 59 9.11 -5.53 0.84
N TYR A 60 9.17 -4.41 0.13
CA TYR A 60 7.98 -3.63 -0.22
C TYR A 60 7.52 -3.97 -1.63
N PHE A 61 6.28 -4.46 -1.76
CA PHE A 61 5.75 -4.94 -3.02
C PHE A 61 4.70 -3.98 -3.58
N SER A 62 4.92 -3.52 -4.82
CA SER A 62 3.85 -2.94 -5.61
C SER A 62 2.81 -4.02 -5.92
N PRO A 63 1.50 -3.71 -5.87
CA PRO A 63 0.49 -4.64 -6.35
C PRO A 63 0.64 -4.89 -7.85
N SER A 64 0.19 -6.06 -8.29
CA SER A 64 -0.02 -6.40 -9.71
C SER A 64 -1.51 -6.36 -10.07
N GLN A 65 -1.85 -6.48 -11.35
CA GLN A 65 -3.25 -6.42 -11.79
C GLN A 65 -4.02 -7.69 -11.42
N THR A 66 -3.33 -8.83 -11.32
CA THR A 66 -3.90 -10.13 -10.96
C THR A 66 -3.20 -10.74 -9.75
N GLU A 67 -3.90 -11.62 -9.04
CA GLU A 67 -3.36 -12.35 -7.90
C GLU A 67 -2.17 -13.24 -8.29
N GLU A 68 -2.26 -13.90 -9.44
CA GLU A 68 -1.19 -14.79 -9.93
C GLU A 68 0.09 -14.01 -10.20
N GLU A 69 0.00 -12.86 -10.88
CA GLU A 69 1.17 -11.99 -11.10
C GLU A 69 1.75 -11.48 -9.78
N ALA A 70 0.90 -11.09 -8.83
CA ALA A 70 1.35 -10.64 -7.51
C ALA A 70 2.08 -11.76 -6.77
N ARG A 71 1.54 -12.98 -6.77
CA ARG A 71 2.16 -14.16 -6.14
C ARG A 71 3.52 -14.45 -6.75
N GLN A 72 3.62 -14.47 -8.08
CA GLN A 72 4.88 -14.70 -8.79
C GLN A 72 5.91 -13.60 -8.49
N TYR A 73 5.47 -12.35 -8.45
CA TYR A 73 6.33 -11.21 -8.15
C TYR A 73 6.88 -11.26 -6.72
N VAL A 74 6.00 -11.42 -5.73
CA VAL A 74 6.38 -11.51 -4.31
C VAL A 74 7.31 -12.69 -4.09
N TYR A 75 6.92 -13.89 -4.53
CA TYR A 75 7.75 -15.09 -4.40
C TYR A 75 9.12 -14.92 -5.07
N GLY A 76 9.15 -14.39 -6.29
CA GLY A 76 10.39 -14.21 -7.06
C GLY A 76 11.41 -13.31 -6.36
N ILE A 77 10.96 -12.24 -5.73
CA ILE A 77 11.82 -11.32 -4.97
C ILE A 77 12.29 -11.95 -3.66
N LEU A 78 11.37 -12.53 -2.86
CA LEU A 78 11.73 -13.17 -1.59
C LEU A 78 12.74 -14.30 -1.79
N ARG A 79 12.50 -15.14 -2.80
CA ARG A 79 13.40 -16.24 -3.21
C ARG A 79 14.76 -15.75 -3.67
N ARG A 80 14.80 -14.67 -4.46
CA ARG A 80 16.07 -14.07 -4.91
C ARG A 80 16.91 -13.68 -3.70
N ASP A 81 16.31 -13.00 -2.74
CA ASP A 81 17.01 -12.47 -1.57
C ASP A 81 17.45 -13.60 -0.63
N GLN A 82 16.58 -14.60 -0.37
CA GLN A 82 16.95 -15.80 0.37
C GLN A 82 18.14 -16.50 -0.29
N LYS A 83 18.04 -16.79 -1.59
CA LYS A 83 19.05 -17.58 -2.31
C LYS A 83 20.39 -16.87 -2.35
N PHE A 84 20.36 -15.55 -2.41
CA PHE A 84 21.57 -14.73 -2.35
C PHE A 84 22.31 -14.94 -1.03
N VAL A 85 21.60 -14.89 0.10
CA VAL A 85 22.19 -15.13 1.43
C VAL A 85 22.63 -16.58 1.59
N GLU A 86 21.78 -17.54 1.24
CA GLU A 86 22.05 -18.98 1.38
C GLU A 86 23.30 -19.42 0.61
N THR A 87 23.55 -18.80 -0.56
CA THR A 87 24.77 -19.06 -1.35
C THR A 87 26.05 -18.65 -0.60
N MET A 88 25.98 -17.65 0.29
CA MET A 88 27.12 -17.16 1.07
C MET A 88 27.18 -17.80 2.46
N PHE A 89 26.02 -18.08 3.06
CA PHE A 89 25.87 -18.62 4.41
C PHE A 89 24.78 -19.68 4.42
N PRO A 90 25.12 -20.95 4.12
CA PRO A 90 24.14 -22.03 4.17
C PRO A 90 23.50 -22.17 5.55
N GLY A 91 22.17 -22.27 5.60
CA GLY A 91 21.40 -22.35 6.84
C GLY A 91 21.20 -21.01 7.56
N ALA A 92 21.38 -19.88 6.87
CA ALA A 92 21.24 -18.55 7.48
C ALA A 92 19.79 -18.08 7.70
N ASN A 93 18.78 -18.87 7.30
CA ASN A 93 17.35 -18.53 7.47
C ASN A 93 16.99 -18.00 8.87
N PRO A 94 17.46 -18.60 9.99
CA PRO A 94 17.16 -18.10 11.33
C PRO A 94 17.72 -16.70 11.63
N TYR A 95 18.69 -16.22 10.85
CA TYR A 95 19.34 -14.93 11.02
C TYR A 95 18.84 -13.86 10.06
N ILE A 96 17.96 -14.22 9.12
CA ILE A 96 17.35 -13.27 8.18
C ILE A 96 15.85 -13.16 8.41
N GLY A 97 15.24 -12.19 7.74
CA GLY A 97 13.79 -12.08 7.69
C GLY A 97 13.32 -10.95 6.80
N TYR A 98 12.04 -10.61 6.91
CA TYR A 98 11.40 -9.69 5.96
C TYR A 98 10.53 -8.68 6.68
N ILE A 99 10.71 -7.41 6.34
CA ILE A 99 9.83 -6.33 6.76
C ILE A 99 9.05 -5.87 5.53
N PHE A 100 7.76 -6.19 5.54
CA PHE A 100 6.82 -5.81 4.51
C PHE A 100 6.36 -4.36 4.67
N GLY A 101 5.85 -3.75 3.61
CA GLY A 101 5.39 -2.36 3.64
C GLY A 101 3.88 -2.31 3.78
N ASN A 102 3.34 -1.56 4.73
CA ASN A 102 1.89 -1.46 4.96
C ASN A 102 1.34 -0.02 4.84
N PHE A 103 1.96 0.82 4.02
CA PHE A 103 1.65 2.24 3.89
C PHE A 103 0.71 2.53 2.68
N PRO A 104 -0.62 2.56 2.85
CA PRO A 104 -1.55 2.89 1.77
C PRO A 104 -1.61 4.38 1.43
N LEU A 105 -1.38 5.27 2.41
CA LEU A 105 -1.68 6.69 2.26
C LEU A 105 -0.80 7.36 1.19
N PRO A 106 -1.38 7.97 0.14
CA PRO A 106 -0.59 8.67 -0.86
C PRO A 106 0.03 9.93 -0.25
N GLY A 107 1.25 10.25 -0.72
CA GLY A 107 1.87 11.54 -0.48
C GLY A 107 3.20 11.57 0.26
N TRP A 108 3.56 10.44 0.88
CA TRP A 108 4.92 10.21 1.38
C TRP A 108 5.57 9.06 0.62
N ILE A 109 4.98 7.88 0.77
CA ILE A 109 5.35 6.62 0.13
C ILE A 109 4.07 5.77 0.18
N SER A 110 3.64 5.23 -0.96
CA SER A 110 2.39 4.46 -1.04
C SER A 110 2.57 3.17 -1.86
N LEU A 111 1.92 2.10 -1.38
CA LEU A 111 1.76 0.82 -2.09
C LEU A 111 0.35 0.62 -2.64
N ASP A 112 -0.57 1.56 -2.43
CA ASP A 112 -1.96 1.46 -2.90
C ASP A 112 -2.07 1.96 -4.35
N HIS A 113 -1.48 1.23 -5.30
CA HIS A 113 -1.30 1.71 -6.67
C HIS A 113 -2.55 1.63 -7.54
N TYR A 114 -3.44 0.68 -7.26
CA TYR A 114 -4.58 0.34 -8.10
C TYR A 114 -5.86 0.34 -7.27
N SER A 115 -6.85 1.13 -7.71
CA SER A 115 -8.13 1.30 -7.01
C SER A 115 -8.94 0.01 -6.82
N ASN A 116 -8.65 -1.01 -7.63
CA ASN A 116 -9.34 -2.29 -7.62
C ASN A 116 -8.55 -3.40 -6.92
N VAL A 117 -7.39 -3.13 -6.31
CA VAL A 117 -6.62 -4.14 -5.55
C VAL A 117 -6.80 -3.90 -4.06
N ASP A 118 -7.16 -4.94 -3.30
CA ASP A 118 -7.19 -4.84 -1.84
C ASP A 118 -5.81 -5.07 -1.25
N LEU A 119 -5.18 -4.01 -0.74
CA LEU A 119 -3.88 -4.07 -0.08
C LEU A 119 -3.86 -5.10 1.08
N LYS A 120 -4.98 -5.30 1.80
CA LYS A 120 -5.06 -6.29 2.87
C LYS A 120 -4.80 -7.71 2.34
N TYR A 121 -5.35 -8.02 1.17
CA TYR A 121 -5.13 -9.33 0.53
C TYR A 121 -3.67 -9.49 0.10
N LEU A 122 -3.04 -8.44 -0.45
CA LEU A 122 -1.63 -8.49 -0.81
C LEU A 122 -0.73 -8.72 0.41
N LEU A 123 -0.98 -8.04 1.53
CA LEU A 123 -0.26 -8.25 2.79
C LEU A 123 -0.42 -9.69 3.32
N ASP A 124 -1.61 -10.27 3.17
CA ASP A 124 -1.85 -11.67 3.52
C ASP A 124 -1.09 -12.63 2.59
N LEU A 125 -1.08 -12.35 1.28
CA LEU A 125 -0.35 -13.12 0.27
C LEU A 125 1.15 -13.17 0.57
N GLU A 126 1.74 -12.04 0.99
CA GLU A 126 3.15 -11.95 1.38
C GLU A 126 3.48 -12.88 2.55
N MET A 127 2.68 -12.83 3.61
CA MET A 127 2.83 -13.69 4.79
C MET A 127 2.55 -15.16 4.46
N ASN A 128 1.57 -15.42 3.60
CA ASN A 128 1.19 -16.76 3.16
C ASN A 128 2.33 -17.47 2.41
N ILE A 129 2.97 -16.76 1.48
CA ILE A 129 4.14 -17.27 0.75
C ILE A 129 5.26 -17.60 1.74
N LEU A 130 5.56 -16.70 2.66
CA LEU A 130 6.60 -16.90 3.67
C LEU A 130 6.33 -18.13 4.56
N ALA A 131 5.06 -18.36 4.94
CA ALA A 131 4.67 -19.45 5.83
C ALA A 131 4.62 -20.84 5.15
N ASN A 132 4.49 -20.89 3.82
CA ASN A 132 4.25 -22.14 3.09
C ASN A 132 5.45 -22.63 2.29
N GLU A 133 6.27 -21.75 1.75
CA GLU A 133 7.37 -22.17 0.87
C GLU A 133 8.54 -22.77 1.67
N PRO A 134 9.03 -23.98 1.32
CA PRO A 134 10.05 -24.68 2.10
C PRO A 134 11.37 -23.91 2.27
N GLU A 135 11.74 -23.10 1.28
CA GLU A 135 12.97 -22.31 1.29
C GLU A 135 13.00 -21.19 2.34
N PHE A 136 11.82 -20.78 2.86
CA PHE A 136 11.71 -19.79 3.93
C PHE A 136 11.52 -20.43 5.31
N CYS A 137 11.56 -21.77 5.40
CA CYS A 137 11.44 -22.45 6.67
C CYS A 137 12.55 -21.98 7.64
N GLY A 138 12.13 -21.60 8.85
CA GLY A 138 13.03 -21.13 9.90
C GLY A 138 13.44 -19.66 9.77
N THR A 139 12.79 -18.85 8.93
CA THR A 139 12.98 -17.38 8.93
C THR A 139 12.84 -16.81 10.34
N GLY A 140 13.82 -16.00 10.75
CA GLY A 140 13.96 -15.55 12.15
C GLY A 140 13.13 -14.33 12.53
N ILE A 141 12.73 -13.49 11.57
CA ILE A 141 11.96 -12.28 11.82
C ILE A 141 10.99 -11.99 10.66
N VAL A 142 9.79 -11.52 11.01
CA VAL A 142 8.83 -10.97 10.06
C VAL A 142 8.10 -9.81 10.70
N GLY A 143 7.71 -8.82 9.90
CA GLY A 143 6.95 -7.68 10.38
C GLY A 143 6.54 -6.73 9.27
N HIS A 144 5.96 -5.60 9.68
CA HIS A 144 5.53 -4.55 8.76
C HIS A 144 6.17 -3.21 9.14
N TYR A 145 6.44 -2.39 8.13
CA TYR A 145 6.89 -1.00 8.25
C TYR A 145 5.87 -0.07 7.61
N GLY A 146 5.68 1.08 8.26
CA GLY A 146 4.83 2.15 7.73
C GLY A 146 3.50 2.31 8.44
N CYS A 147 3.32 1.74 9.63
CA CYS A 147 2.09 1.87 10.41
C CYS A 147 1.68 3.34 10.66
N GLN A 148 2.64 4.26 10.66
CA GLN A 148 2.42 5.71 10.76
C GLN A 148 1.75 6.33 9.51
N ASN A 149 1.83 5.64 8.37
CA ASN A 149 1.27 6.01 7.07
C ASN A 149 0.09 5.08 6.69
N ALA A 150 -0.55 4.48 7.70
CA ALA A 150 -1.67 3.57 7.56
C ALA A 150 -2.81 4.00 8.50
N ASP A 151 -4.04 3.70 8.12
CA ASP A 151 -5.17 3.83 9.04
C ASP A 151 -5.21 2.66 10.02
N GLN A 152 -6.09 2.77 11.01
CA GLN A 152 -6.26 1.74 12.04
C GLN A 152 -6.62 0.37 11.42
N ASP A 153 -7.40 0.36 10.33
CA ASP A 153 -7.86 -0.88 9.71
C ASP A 153 -6.70 -1.72 9.14
N ILE A 154 -5.77 -1.08 8.45
CA ILE A 154 -4.56 -1.75 7.95
C ILE A 154 -3.64 -2.17 9.10
N ASN A 155 -3.52 -1.36 10.14
CA ASN A 155 -2.66 -1.70 11.29
C ASN A 155 -3.21 -2.90 12.07
N ASP A 156 -4.51 -2.94 12.33
CA ASP A 156 -5.15 -4.06 13.03
C ASP A 156 -5.09 -5.33 12.16
N TRP A 157 -5.22 -5.21 10.84
CA TRP A 157 -5.01 -6.32 9.91
C TRP A 157 -3.57 -6.86 9.96
N CYS A 158 -2.55 -6.01 9.91
CA CYS A 158 -1.15 -6.42 10.03
C CYS A 158 -0.86 -7.18 11.34
N LEU A 159 -1.48 -6.77 12.44
CA LEU A 159 -1.34 -7.47 13.72
C LEU A 159 -2.03 -8.85 13.70
N GLU A 160 -3.22 -8.93 13.10
CA GLU A 160 -3.92 -10.20 12.93
C GLU A 160 -3.16 -11.16 12.01
N LEU A 161 -2.51 -10.67 10.95
CA LEU A 161 -1.63 -11.48 10.11
C LEU A 161 -0.45 -12.05 10.89
N VAL A 162 0.21 -11.24 11.73
CA VAL A 162 1.29 -11.72 12.61
C VAL A 162 0.76 -12.79 13.56
N ARG A 163 -0.40 -12.58 14.16
CA ARG A 163 -1.03 -13.57 15.02
C ARG A 163 -1.28 -14.89 14.28
N HIS A 164 -1.96 -14.82 13.15
CA HIS A 164 -2.37 -15.98 12.34
C HIS A 164 -1.17 -16.81 11.87
N TYR A 165 -0.17 -16.18 11.25
CA TYR A 165 0.97 -16.90 10.68
C TYR A 165 2.08 -17.21 11.68
N VAL A 166 2.39 -16.31 12.61
CA VAL A 166 3.58 -16.42 13.47
C VAL A 166 3.24 -17.04 14.82
N LEU A 167 2.13 -16.63 15.45
CA LEU A 167 1.77 -17.11 16.79
C LEU A 167 0.96 -18.41 16.72
N GLU A 168 0.03 -18.50 15.78
CA GLU A 168 -0.87 -19.64 15.62
C GLU A 168 -0.33 -20.67 14.61
N GLY A 169 0.63 -20.27 13.76
CA GLY A 169 1.27 -21.17 12.79
C GLY A 169 0.35 -21.61 11.65
N CYS A 170 -0.71 -20.83 11.37
CA CYS A 170 -1.65 -21.11 10.30
C CYS A 170 -0.97 -20.99 8.92
N LYS A 171 -1.53 -21.71 7.94
CA LYS A 171 -0.98 -21.80 6.58
C LYS A 171 -1.95 -21.41 5.46
N ASN A 172 -3.25 -21.37 5.76
CA ASN A 172 -4.28 -20.87 4.85
C ASN A 172 -4.27 -19.35 4.82
N MET A 173 -4.78 -18.75 3.74
CA MET A 173 -4.97 -17.30 3.63
C MET A 173 -5.93 -16.82 4.73
N LEU A 174 -5.57 -15.77 5.46
CA LEU A 174 -6.46 -15.16 6.46
C LEU A 174 -7.64 -14.44 5.77
N SER A 175 -7.39 -13.86 4.60
CA SER A 175 -8.35 -13.14 3.75
C SER A 175 -9.59 -13.97 3.42
N GLU A 176 -9.42 -15.28 3.21
CA GLU A 176 -10.53 -16.21 2.95
C GLU A 176 -11.54 -16.24 4.10
N LYS A 177 -11.06 -16.17 5.36
CA LYS A 177 -11.92 -16.15 6.55
C LYS A 177 -12.83 -14.92 6.60
N TYR A 178 -12.38 -13.81 6.03
CA TYR A 178 -13.12 -12.54 6.01
C TYR A 178 -13.74 -12.22 4.65
N GLY A 179 -13.64 -13.14 3.68
CA GLY A 179 -14.18 -12.96 2.33
C GLY A 179 -13.49 -11.86 1.53
N PHE A 180 -12.24 -11.51 1.86
CA PHE A 180 -11.47 -10.55 1.08
C PHE A 180 -10.95 -11.21 -0.19
N THR A 181 -10.91 -10.45 -1.28
CA THR A 181 -10.44 -10.89 -2.59
C THR A 181 -9.33 -9.96 -3.08
N TYR A 182 -8.39 -10.50 -3.87
CA TYR A 182 -7.29 -9.70 -4.39
C TYR A 182 -7.79 -8.51 -5.22
N ASN A 183 -8.67 -8.78 -6.19
CA ASN A 183 -9.38 -7.73 -6.91
C ASN A 183 -10.76 -7.48 -6.31
N VAL A 184 -11.03 -6.25 -5.93
CA VAL A 184 -12.36 -5.79 -5.49
C VAL A 184 -13.15 -5.25 -6.68
N ASN A 185 -14.42 -5.63 -6.77
CA ASN A 185 -15.27 -5.30 -7.92
C ASN A 185 -16.47 -4.41 -7.56
N PHE A 186 -16.52 -3.86 -6.34
CA PHE A 186 -17.63 -2.99 -5.91
C PHE A 186 -17.77 -1.76 -6.81
N LEU A 187 -16.64 -1.21 -7.25
CA LEU A 187 -16.54 -0.04 -8.11
C LEU A 187 -15.74 -0.40 -9.36
N LYS A 188 -16.23 0.00 -10.54
CA LYS A 188 -15.56 -0.22 -11.81
C LYS A 188 -14.82 1.04 -12.24
N ASN A 189 -13.63 0.84 -12.82
CA ASN A 189 -12.84 1.90 -13.43
C ASN A 189 -12.57 3.09 -12.47
N GLY A 190 -12.15 2.77 -11.24
CA GLY A 190 -11.83 3.76 -10.20
C GLY A 190 -10.57 4.59 -10.47
N ASP A 191 -9.67 4.09 -11.33
CA ASP A 191 -8.46 4.80 -11.78
C ASP A 191 -8.61 5.51 -13.14
N PHE A 192 -9.80 5.41 -13.76
CA PHE A 192 -10.16 6.09 -15.01
C PHE A 192 -9.33 5.71 -16.24
N THR A 193 -8.71 4.53 -16.23
CA THR A 193 -7.96 3.97 -17.38
C THR A 193 -8.85 3.73 -18.60
N ASP A 194 -10.13 3.39 -18.38
CA ASP A 194 -11.14 3.24 -19.42
C ASP A 194 -11.93 4.55 -19.66
N GLY A 195 -11.33 5.70 -19.34
CA GLY A 195 -11.97 7.00 -19.44
C GLY A 195 -13.16 7.12 -18.48
N LEU A 196 -14.29 7.65 -18.94
CA LEU A 196 -15.54 7.76 -18.16
C LEU A 196 -16.45 6.53 -18.34
N ARG A 197 -15.96 5.44 -18.94
CA ARG A 197 -16.72 4.20 -19.04
C ARG A 197 -17.11 3.74 -17.64
N HIS A 198 -18.38 3.36 -17.46
CA HIS A 198 -19.02 2.99 -16.18
C HIS A 198 -19.41 4.15 -15.26
N TRP A 199 -19.06 5.39 -15.61
CA TRP A 199 -19.45 6.57 -14.86
C TRP A 199 -20.49 7.38 -15.61
N ARG A 200 -21.52 7.85 -14.89
CA ARG A 200 -22.44 8.88 -15.39
C ARG A 200 -21.90 10.23 -14.97
N THR A 201 -21.87 11.17 -15.91
CA THR A 201 -21.46 12.54 -15.65
C THR A 201 -22.63 13.50 -15.77
N ASP A 202 -22.62 14.53 -14.94
CA ASP A 202 -23.41 15.75 -15.10
C ASP A 202 -22.44 16.94 -15.10
N GLY A 203 -22.43 17.73 -16.17
CA GLY A 203 -21.36 18.70 -16.46
C GLY A 203 -20.36 18.23 -17.51
N LYS A 204 -19.28 18.99 -17.70
CA LYS A 204 -18.30 18.81 -18.80
C LYS A 204 -17.02 18.09 -18.36
N LEU A 205 -17.18 17.10 -17.50
CA LEU A 205 -16.06 16.31 -16.99
C LEU A 205 -15.36 15.58 -18.13
N HIS A 206 -14.05 15.47 -18.03
CA HIS A 206 -13.24 14.73 -19.01
C HIS A 206 -12.05 14.06 -18.34
N VAL A 207 -11.53 13.00 -18.96
CA VAL A 207 -10.35 12.29 -18.46
C VAL A 207 -9.09 12.91 -19.06
N LYS A 208 -8.06 13.10 -18.24
CA LYS A 208 -6.73 13.56 -18.64
C LYS A 208 -5.67 12.57 -18.18
N LEU A 209 -4.72 12.27 -19.05
CA LEU A 209 -3.48 11.56 -18.68
C LEU A 209 -2.48 12.58 -18.13
N LEU A 210 -1.90 12.29 -16.96
CA LEU A 210 -0.97 13.16 -16.25
C LEU A 210 0.35 12.41 -16.00
N PRO A 211 1.24 12.34 -16.99
CA PRO A 211 2.44 11.50 -16.91
C PRO A 211 3.30 11.81 -15.67
N GLY A 212 3.60 10.77 -14.90
CA GLY A 212 4.41 10.84 -13.69
C GLY A 212 3.66 11.33 -12.44
N PHE A 213 2.36 11.63 -12.52
CA PHE A 213 1.59 12.12 -11.38
C PHE A 213 1.61 11.13 -10.22
N ALA A 214 1.35 9.85 -10.46
CA ALA A 214 1.32 8.82 -9.42
C ALA A 214 2.67 8.72 -8.68
N LYS A 215 3.78 8.78 -9.41
CA LYS A 215 5.14 8.72 -8.85
C LYS A 215 5.52 10.00 -8.09
N ILE A 216 5.24 11.17 -8.66
CA ILE A 216 5.69 12.46 -8.11
C ILE A 216 4.80 12.92 -6.95
N MET A 217 3.49 12.77 -7.12
CA MET A 217 2.48 13.34 -6.24
C MET A 217 1.95 12.30 -5.25
N GLN A 218 1.54 11.11 -5.70
CA GLN A 218 1.07 10.05 -4.79
C GLN A 218 2.21 9.26 -4.13
N LYS A 219 3.45 9.42 -4.63
CA LYS A 219 4.66 8.77 -4.11
C LYS A 219 4.59 7.24 -4.16
N PHE A 220 4.06 6.70 -5.26
CA PHE A 220 4.06 5.26 -5.48
C PHE A 220 5.48 4.70 -5.40
N TRP A 221 5.69 3.78 -4.46
CA TRP A 221 6.97 3.13 -4.22
C TRP A 221 7.22 2.03 -5.23
N GLY A 222 8.50 1.73 -5.47
CA GLY A 222 8.89 0.58 -6.27
C GLY A 222 8.63 0.75 -7.76
N HIS A 223 8.66 -0.38 -8.46
CA HIS A 223 8.35 -0.44 -9.88
C HIS A 223 6.83 -0.46 -10.05
N VAL A 224 6.29 0.51 -10.79
CA VAL A 224 4.89 0.46 -11.23
C VAL A 224 4.86 -0.40 -12.49
N GLN A 225 4.28 -1.60 -12.41
CA GLN A 225 4.30 -2.57 -13.50
C GLN A 225 3.61 -2.04 -14.78
N TYR A 226 2.54 -1.26 -14.59
CA TYR A 226 1.75 -0.65 -15.65
C TYR A 226 1.67 0.87 -15.44
N PRO A 227 2.74 1.64 -15.72
CA PRO A 227 2.79 3.07 -15.45
C PRO A 227 1.73 3.86 -16.25
N GLU A 228 1.36 3.37 -17.42
CA GLU A 228 0.29 3.95 -18.24
C GLU A 228 -1.08 3.87 -17.56
N ARG A 229 -1.27 2.98 -16.57
CA ARG A 229 -2.57 2.78 -15.91
C ARG A 229 -2.78 3.62 -14.66
N VAL A 230 -1.74 4.25 -14.13
CA VAL A 230 -1.81 4.93 -12.82
C VAL A 230 -1.93 6.44 -12.92
N ASP A 231 -1.82 7.02 -14.10
CA ASP A 231 -1.69 8.48 -14.29
C ASP A 231 -2.94 9.16 -14.85
N TYR A 232 -4.06 8.44 -15.00
CA TYR A 232 -5.34 9.04 -15.43
C TYR A 232 -6.08 9.70 -14.27
N ALA A 233 -6.81 10.78 -14.57
CA ALA A 233 -7.68 11.46 -13.63
C ALA A 233 -8.88 12.08 -14.34
N VAL A 234 -9.99 12.26 -13.63
CA VAL A 234 -11.15 13.02 -14.09
C VAL A 234 -11.00 14.48 -13.70
N ILE A 235 -11.10 15.37 -14.69
CA ILE A 235 -11.07 16.81 -14.51
C ILE A 235 -12.51 17.33 -14.43
N PHE A 236 -12.79 18.04 -13.34
CA PHE A 236 -13.95 18.87 -13.15
C PHE A 236 -13.53 20.29 -13.56
N PRO A 237 -13.94 20.81 -14.73
CA PRO A 237 -13.48 22.11 -15.20
C PRO A 237 -13.91 23.26 -14.28
N GLY A 238 -15.02 23.12 -13.55
CA GLY A 238 -15.58 24.21 -12.73
C GLY A 238 -16.32 25.27 -13.55
N ASP A 239 -16.72 24.92 -14.79
CA ASP A 239 -17.52 25.80 -15.66
C ASP A 239 -18.97 25.93 -15.14
N ASP A 240 -19.45 24.89 -14.45
CA ASP A 240 -20.78 24.82 -13.85
C ASP A 240 -20.68 24.84 -12.32
N ASN A 241 -21.68 25.40 -11.64
CA ASN A 241 -21.68 25.49 -10.17
C ASN A 241 -21.84 24.13 -9.48
N GLN A 242 -22.31 23.10 -10.19
CA GLN A 242 -22.43 21.73 -9.71
C GLN A 242 -22.15 20.75 -10.84
N GLU A 243 -21.06 20.00 -10.72
CA GLU A 243 -20.71 18.92 -11.63
C GLU A 243 -20.67 17.60 -10.85
N GLU A 244 -21.13 16.51 -11.46
CA GLU A 244 -21.26 15.22 -10.81
C GLU A 244 -20.61 14.09 -11.58
N LEU A 245 -19.98 13.19 -10.83
CA LEU A 245 -19.48 11.90 -11.29
C LEU A 245 -20.14 10.80 -10.46
N THR A 246 -20.99 9.98 -11.09
CA THR A 246 -21.84 9.00 -10.40
C THR A 246 -21.63 7.58 -10.91
N GLN A 247 -21.61 6.60 -10.00
CA GLN A 247 -21.66 5.18 -10.32
C GLN A 247 -22.58 4.44 -9.34
N THR A 248 -23.26 3.39 -9.82
CA THR A 248 -23.91 2.42 -8.93
C THR A 248 -22.95 1.27 -8.69
N MET A 249 -22.50 1.13 -7.46
CA MET A 249 -21.67 0.05 -6.96
C MET A 249 -22.54 -1.17 -6.64
N ASP A 250 -21.97 -2.37 -6.77
CA ASP A 250 -22.67 -3.64 -6.57
C ASP A 250 -21.84 -4.63 -5.73
N GLY A 251 -22.45 -5.74 -5.29
CA GLY A 251 -21.75 -6.83 -4.60
C GLY A 251 -21.57 -6.65 -3.09
N PHE A 252 -22.29 -5.71 -2.46
CA PHE A 252 -22.16 -5.49 -1.02
C PHE A 252 -22.84 -6.59 -0.19
N SER A 253 -22.22 -6.92 0.93
CA SER A 253 -22.77 -7.83 1.95
C SER A 253 -23.51 -7.03 3.02
N SER A 254 -24.68 -7.52 3.41
CA SER A 254 -25.48 -6.88 4.46
C SER A 254 -24.74 -6.86 5.80
N GLY A 255 -24.76 -5.72 6.50
CA GLY A 255 -24.12 -5.53 7.80
C GLY A 255 -22.60 -5.31 7.76
N GLN A 256 -21.94 -5.56 6.63
CA GLN A 256 -20.51 -5.34 6.45
C GLN A 256 -20.19 -3.85 6.31
N VAL A 257 -19.09 -3.41 6.91
CA VAL A 257 -18.55 -2.06 6.78
C VAL A 257 -17.58 -1.99 5.60
N TYR A 258 -17.65 -0.90 4.84
CA TYR A 258 -16.79 -0.61 3.70
C TYR A 258 -16.12 0.74 3.87
N LYS A 259 -14.92 0.89 3.33
CA LYS A 259 -14.16 2.14 3.24
C LYS A 259 -14.12 2.57 1.78
N LEU A 260 -14.69 3.74 1.50
CA LEU A 260 -14.47 4.45 0.25
C LEU A 260 -13.30 5.42 0.41
N SER A 261 -12.36 5.39 -0.52
CA SER A 261 -11.23 6.32 -0.58
C SER A 261 -11.31 7.16 -1.85
N LEU A 262 -11.17 8.47 -1.71
CA LEU A 262 -11.12 9.44 -2.79
C LEU A 262 -9.78 10.18 -2.75
N VAL A 263 -9.02 10.14 -3.83
CA VAL A 263 -7.82 10.96 -4.01
C VAL A 263 -8.15 12.09 -4.97
N ALA A 264 -7.99 13.34 -4.53
CA ALA A 264 -8.31 14.52 -5.32
C ALA A 264 -7.29 15.64 -5.12
N ALA A 265 -7.27 16.60 -6.05
CA ALA A 265 -6.44 17.79 -5.95
C ALA A 265 -7.08 18.97 -6.69
N ASP A 266 -6.62 20.19 -6.39
CA ASP A 266 -6.88 21.34 -7.25
C ASP A 266 -6.02 21.23 -8.51
N PHE A 267 -6.69 21.17 -9.66
CA PHE A 267 -6.03 20.96 -10.93
C PHE A 267 -5.21 22.18 -11.37
N ALA A 268 -5.75 23.38 -11.21
CA ALA A 268 -5.05 24.62 -11.56
C ALA A 268 -3.80 24.82 -10.69
N LYS A 269 -3.88 24.52 -9.39
CA LYS A 269 -2.72 24.63 -8.47
C LYS A 269 -1.62 23.62 -8.74
N ILE A 270 -1.96 22.43 -9.25
CA ILE A 270 -0.96 21.47 -9.73
C ILE A 270 -0.19 22.05 -10.92
N GLU A 271 -0.90 22.67 -11.88
CA GLU A 271 -0.27 23.29 -13.06
C GLU A 271 0.59 24.52 -12.68
N GLU A 272 0.20 25.29 -11.66
CA GLU A 272 0.92 26.50 -11.20
C GLU A 272 2.02 26.27 -10.14
N ALA A 273 2.17 25.05 -9.62
CA ALA A 273 3.09 24.72 -8.52
C ALA A 273 2.92 25.57 -7.22
N LYS A 274 1.73 26.17 -6.97
CA LYS A 274 1.38 26.93 -5.74
C LYS A 274 0.47 26.12 -4.82
N ILE A 275 0.91 25.86 -3.58
CA ILE A 275 0.42 24.65 -2.88
C ILE A 275 0.27 24.81 -1.36
N PRO A 276 -0.71 25.58 -0.86
CA PRO A 276 -1.22 25.36 0.49
C PRO A 276 -2.18 24.16 0.49
N ALA A 277 -2.07 23.30 1.50
CA ALA A 277 -3.04 22.24 1.73
C ALA A 277 -4.37 22.85 2.20
N GLU A 278 -5.43 22.64 1.44
CA GLU A 278 -6.77 23.09 1.82
C GLU A 278 -7.82 22.05 1.43
N LYS A 279 -8.96 22.11 2.11
CA LYS A 279 -10.11 21.29 1.80
C LYS A 279 -10.68 21.69 0.45
N LEU A 280 -10.80 20.73 -0.46
CA LEU A 280 -11.43 20.96 -1.76
C LEU A 280 -12.97 20.99 -1.65
N PRO A 281 -13.67 21.76 -2.50
CA PRO A 281 -15.12 21.81 -2.56
C PRO A 281 -15.69 20.58 -3.30
N LEU A 282 -15.31 19.38 -2.84
CA LEU A 282 -15.80 18.08 -3.29
C LEU A 282 -16.60 17.40 -2.18
N SER A 283 -17.76 16.88 -2.54
CA SER A 283 -18.61 16.08 -1.67
C SER A 283 -18.74 14.66 -2.19
N ILE A 284 -18.80 13.70 -1.27
CA ILE A 284 -19.12 12.29 -1.56
C ILE A 284 -20.52 12.05 -1.01
N LEU A 285 -21.42 11.61 -1.89
CA LEU A 285 -22.81 11.32 -1.54
C LEU A 285 -23.03 9.82 -1.69
N LEU A 286 -23.53 9.20 -0.62
CA LEU A 286 -23.90 7.79 -0.56
C LEU A 286 -25.36 7.69 -0.10
N PRO A 287 -26.35 7.88 -1.00
CA PRO A 287 -27.76 7.92 -0.61
C PRO A 287 -28.18 6.64 0.12
N GLY A 288 -28.82 6.79 1.28
CA GLY A 288 -29.32 5.68 2.09
C GLY A 288 -28.26 4.90 2.88
N ALA A 289 -26.96 5.15 2.67
CA ALA A 289 -25.91 4.52 3.45
C ALA A 289 -25.84 5.08 4.87
N GLU A 290 -25.50 4.23 5.84
CA GLU A 290 -25.12 4.66 7.19
C GLU A 290 -23.66 5.11 7.15
N ILE A 291 -23.39 6.41 7.31
CA ILE A 291 -22.03 6.93 7.40
C ILE A 291 -21.53 6.81 8.84
N LEU A 292 -20.49 5.99 9.04
CA LEU A 292 -19.88 5.76 10.35
C LEU A 292 -18.78 6.78 10.63
N LYS A 293 -18.00 7.14 9.60
CA LYS A 293 -16.88 8.08 9.72
C LYS A 293 -16.59 8.73 8.37
N ASP A 294 -16.22 10.00 8.40
CA ASP A 294 -15.76 10.77 7.24
C ASP A 294 -14.51 11.55 7.66
N ALA A 295 -13.36 11.19 7.08
CA ALA A 295 -12.07 11.76 7.41
C ALA A 295 -11.41 12.35 6.17
N LEU A 296 -10.82 13.54 6.34
CA LEU A 296 -10.01 14.19 5.34
C LEU A 296 -8.56 14.23 5.82
N TRP A 297 -7.67 13.66 5.00
CA TRP A 297 -6.23 13.77 5.14
C TRP A 297 -5.71 14.79 4.14
N LEU A 298 -5.05 15.80 4.70
CA LEU A 298 -4.31 16.81 3.96
C LEU A 298 -2.83 16.46 4.09
N SER A 299 -2.18 16.14 2.98
CA SER A 299 -0.76 15.84 3.02
C SER A 299 0.06 17.13 2.98
N ASP A 300 0.87 17.35 4.02
CA ASP A 300 1.86 18.43 4.06
C ASP A 300 3.11 18.13 3.20
N THR A 301 3.38 16.85 2.92
CA THR A 301 4.61 16.40 2.22
C THR A 301 4.42 16.22 0.71
N SER A 302 3.30 15.65 0.26
CA SER A 302 2.82 15.80 -1.11
C SER A 302 1.88 16.98 -1.24
N LYS A 303 2.47 18.08 -1.63
CA LYS A 303 1.91 19.08 -2.52
C LYS A 303 0.42 18.84 -2.96
N SER A 304 -0.56 19.43 -2.26
CA SER A 304 -1.97 19.61 -2.70
C SER A 304 -2.88 18.38 -2.86
N ILE A 305 -2.54 17.18 -2.39
CA ILE A 305 -3.47 16.04 -2.44
C ILE A 305 -4.42 16.05 -1.23
N ASN A 306 -5.72 15.94 -1.51
CA ASN A 306 -6.77 15.63 -0.55
C ASN A 306 -7.07 14.12 -0.65
N VAL A 307 -6.92 13.42 0.47
CA VAL A 307 -7.36 12.03 0.60
C VAL A 307 -8.55 11.99 1.52
N ARG A 308 -9.71 11.59 1.01
CA ARG A 308 -10.92 11.47 1.81
C ARG A 308 -11.30 10.01 1.97
N HIS A 309 -11.50 9.59 3.21
CA HIS A 309 -11.97 8.25 3.55
C HIS A 309 -13.35 8.34 4.19
N VAL A 310 -14.29 7.58 3.64
CA VAL A 310 -15.65 7.47 4.16
C VAL A 310 -15.90 6.01 4.52
N TRP A 311 -16.13 5.74 5.79
CA TRP A 311 -16.56 4.43 6.28
C TRP A 311 -18.06 4.39 6.37
N PHE A 312 -18.68 3.40 5.74
CA PHE A 312 -20.12 3.31 5.63
C PHE A 312 -20.62 1.88 5.63
N LYS A 313 -21.88 1.70 6.03
CA LYS A 313 -22.66 0.50 5.71
C LYS A 313 -23.60 0.83 4.54
N PRO A 314 -23.61 0.00 3.48
CA PRO A 314 -24.42 0.25 2.30
C PRO A 314 -25.90 0.07 2.61
N ALA A 315 -26.76 0.76 1.86
CA ALA A 315 -28.21 0.65 1.99
C ALA A 315 -28.76 -0.74 1.61
N GLY A 316 -28.00 -1.50 0.82
CA GLY A 316 -28.36 -2.82 0.31
C GLY A 316 -27.18 -3.47 -0.42
N ASP A 317 -27.47 -4.43 -1.28
CA ASP A 317 -26.50 -5.11 -2.16
C ASP A 317 -25.93 -4.19 -3.26
N ARG A 318 -26.60 -3.05 -3.50
CA ARG A 318 -26.21 -1.99 -4.43
C ARG A 318 -26.20 -0.64 -3.71
N GLN A 319 -25.20 0.17 -4.03
CA GLN A 319 -25.03 1.50 -3.45
C GLN A 319 -24.65 2.51 -4.53
N ALA A 320 -25.40 3.60 -4.66
CA ALA A 320 -24.95 4.71 -5.50
C ALA A 320 -23.86 5.52 -4.77
N VAL A 321 -22.84 5.92 -5.51
CA VAL A 321 -21.86 6.93 -5.11
C VAL A 321 -21.88 8.07 -6.11
N THR A 322 -21.94 9.30 -5.59
CA THR A 322 -21.80 10.52 -6.38
C THR A 322 -20.69 11.38 -5.79
N ILE A 323 -19.73 11.77 -6.63
CA ILE A 323 -18.77 12.82 -6.32
C ILE A 323 -19.28 14.09 -6.96
N ARG A 324 -19.48 15.13 -6.15
CA ARG A 324 -20.05 16.41 -6.59
C ARG A 324 -19.11 17.55 -6.26
N SER A 325 -18.80 18.40 -7.25
CA SER A 325 -18.19 19.71 -7.03
C SER A 325 -19.27 20.73 -6.63
N SER A 326 -18.94 21.66 -5.75
CA SER A 326 -19.88 22.69 -5.28
C SER A 326 -19.43 24.14 -5.53
N GLU A 327 -18.26 24.32 -6.16
CA GLU A 327 -17.71 25.62 -6.51
C GLU A 327 -17.17 25.56 -7.93
N GLY A 328 -17.26 26.65 -8.69
CA GLY A 328 -16.74 26.80 -10.05
C GLY A 328 -15.20 26.86 -10.09
N ARG A 329 -14.57 25.79 -9.60
CA ARG A 329 -13.13 25.63 -9.47
C ARG A 329 -12.70 24.40 -10.25
N SER A 330 -11.56 24.51 -10.94
CA SER A 330 -10.99 23.38 -11.66
C SER A 330 -10.39 22.38 -10.67
N LEU A 331 -11.01 21.20 -10.58
CA LEU A 331 -10.62 20.14 -9.66
C LEU A 331 -10.28 18.87 -10.42
N MET A 332 -9.57 17.99 -9.75
CA MET A 332 -9.21 16.69 -10.28
C MET A 332 -9.54 15.60 -9.27
N VAL A 333 -10.20 14.54 -9.74
CA VAL A 333 -10.34 13.27 -9.02
C VAL A 333 -9.39 12.26 -9.66
N LYS A 334 -8.42 11.82 -8.87
CA LYS A 334 -7.36 10.91 -9.32
C LYS A 334 -7.77 9.45 -9.22
N SER A 335 -8.39 9.06 -8.12
CA SER A 335 -8.88 7.70 -7.95
C SER A 335 -10.02 7.64 -6.94
N VAL A 336 -10.85 6.61 -7.11
CA VAL A 336 -11.91 6.23 -6.19
C VAL A 336 -11.77 4.72 -5.95
N SER A 337 -11.65 4.29 -4.71
CA SER A 337 -11.61 2.87 -4.36
C SER A 337 -12.61 2.54 -3.26
N VAL A 338 -13.09 1.30 -3.24
CA VAL A 338 -13.97 0.79 -2.20
C VAL A 338 -13.51 -0.60 -1.79
N VAL A 339 -13.21 -0.76 -0.52
CA VAL A 339 -12.72 -2.03 0.06
C VAL A 339 -13.52 -2.38 1.32
N PRO A 340 -13.69 -3.69 1.63
CA PRO A 340 -14.25 -4.10 2.90
C PRO A 340 -13.29 -3.73 4.04
N VAL A 341 -13.85 -3.47 5.21
CA VAL A 341 -13.13 -3.09 6.42
C VAL A 341 -13.00 -4.31 7.31
N PHE A 342 -11.79 -4.56 7.82
CA PHE A 342 -11.51 -5.67 8.73
C PHE A 342 -12.02 -5.38 10.15
N THR A 343 -11.81 -4.16 10.61
CA THR A 343 -11.99 -3.79 12.01
C THR A 343 -13.44 -3.39 12.30
N ASP A 344 -13.97 -3.86 13.42
CA ASP A 344 -15.21 -3.31 13.99
C ASP A 344 -14.96 -1.84 14.38
N LEU A 345 -15.51 -0.90 13.61
CA LEU A 345 -15.60 0.50 14.01
C LEU A 345 -16.68 0.62 15.08
N LYS A 346 -16.32 0.36 16.34
CA LYS A 346 -17.18 0.62 17.51
C LYS A 346 -17.02 2.04 18.03
#